data_AF-A0A4Q0Z4Q8-F1
#
_entry.id   AF-A0A4Q0Z4Q8-F1
#
_cell.length_a   1.000
_cell.length_b   1.000
_cell.length_c   1.000
_cell.angle_alpha   90.00
_cell.angle_beta   90.00
_cell.angle_gamma   90.00
#
_symmetry.space_group_name_H-M   'P 1'
#
loop_
_entity.id
_entity.type
_entity.pdbx_description
1 polymer ?
#
loop_
_entity_poly.entity_id
_entity_poly.type
_entity_poly.pdbx_seq_one_letter_code
_entity_poly.pdbx_strand_id
1 'polypeptide(L)'
;MHDSEFIAELVIAIDKGITSKSQPAIESLYKKYNEVFEESRNYERILMEFFDFINSILIHLRETTIVKSYVIHSLFCAFLYIRDELKDSNFNITNHHISDDEIVRNLSILADAHELHDEDGRYRDYVSSCSARTTNAPQRTIRTEYLIRALTGNL
;
A
#
# COMPACT_ATOMS: atom_id res chain seq x y z
N MET A 1 -0.45 9.97 18.14
CA MET A 1 0.51 8.85 18.32
C MET A 1 0.33 7.77 17.26
N HIS A 2 -0.90 7.46 16.82
CA HIS A 2 -1.10 6.52 15.72
C HIS A 2 -0.58 7.01 14.36
N ASP A 3 -0.62 8.31 14.09
CA ASP A 3 -0.15 8.86 12.80
C ASP A 3 1.37 8.70 12.63
N SER A 4 2.14 9.01 13.67
CA SER A 4 3.60 8.83 13.67
C SER A 4 4.01 7.36 13.52
N GLU A 5 3.24 6.45 14.11
CA GLU A 5 3.46 5.01 13.97
C GLU A 5 3.17 4.55 12.53
N PHE A 6 2.07 5.02 11.94
CA PHE A 6 1.72 4.72 10.56
C PHE A 6 2.77 5.23 9.57
N ILE A 7 3.25 6.48 9.74
CA ILE A 7 4.35 7.02 8.93
C ILE A 7 5.63 6.19 9.09
N ALA A 8 5.95 5.75 10.31
CA ALA A 8 7.09 4.85 10.53
C ALA A 8 6.92 3.52 9.79
N GLU A 9 5.70 2.97 9.70
CA GLU A 9 5.42 1.77 8.90
C GLU A 9 5.64 2.00 7.40
N LEU A 10 5.23 3.16 6.86
CA LEU A 10 5.51 3.51 5.46
C LEU A 10 7.02 3.62 5.22
N VAL A 11 7.76 4.28 6.11
CA VAL A 11 9.21 4.37 6.04
C VAL A 11 9.87 2.98 6.09
N ILE A 12 9.35 2.06 6.90
CA ILE A 12 9.81 0.66 6.91
C ILE A 12 9.56 -0.01 5.56
N ALA A 13 8.43 0.26 4.89
CA ALA A 13 8.14 -0.29 3.57
C ALA A 13 9.13 0.20 2.50
N ILE A 14 9.58 1.46 2.58
CA ILE A 14 10.68 1.97 1.72
C ILE A 14 11.99 1.24 2.06
N ASP A 15 12.30 1.06 3.36
CA ASP A 15 13.59 0.51 3.79
C ASP A 15 13.73 -1.00 3.54
N LYS A 16 12.64 -1.76 3.68
CA LYS A 16 12.64 -3.23 3.78
C LYS A 16 11.59 -3.93 2.90
N GLY A 17 10.77 -3.19 2.17
CA GLY A 17 9.66 -3.77 1.42
C GLY A 17 8.51 -4.24 2.32
N ILE A 18 7.77 -5.24 1.86
CA ILE A 18 6.53 -5.68 2.53
C ILE A 18 6.85 -6.51 3.78
N THR A 19 6.63 -5.92 4.96
CA THR A 19 6.84 -6.61 6.24
C THR A 19 5.58 -6.62 7.12
N SER A 20 5.56 -7.49 8.14
CA SER A 20 4.56 -7.43 9.20
C SER A 20 4.78 -6.20 10.09
N LYS A 21 3.70 -5.62 10.62
CA LYS A 21 3.81 -4.59 11.68
C LYS A 21 4.52 -5.18 12.89
N SER A 22 5.55 -4.49 13.37
CA SER A 22 6.37 -4.94 14.49
C SER A 22 6.96 -3.75 15.21
N GLN A 23 6.64 -3.60 16.50
CA GLN A 23 7.21 -2.55 17.35
C GLN A 23 8.76 -2.60 17.35
N PRO A 24 9.41 -3.78 17.47
CA PRO A 24 10.85 -3.90 17.29
C PRO A 24 11.39 -3.34 15.97
N ALA A 25 10.63 -3.44 14.87
CA ALA A 25 11.06 -2.90 13.58
C ALA A 25 11.06 -1.36 13.57
N ILE A 26 10.05 -0.74 14.20
CA ILE A 26 9.96 0.71 14.39
C ILE A 26 11.10 1.20 15.28
N GLU A 27 11.35 0.54 16.41
CA GLU A 27 12.47 0.87 17.30
C GLU A 27 13.83 0.72 16.60
N SER A 28 13.99 -0.32 15.78
CA SER A 28 15.20 -0.53 14.99
C SER A 28 15.40 0.56 13.94
N LEU A 29 14.32 1.06 13.33
CA LEU A 29 14.35 2.18 12.40
C LEU A 29 14.85 3.45 13.10
N TYR A 30 14.28 3.79 14.26
CA TYR A 30 14.72 4.94 15.04
C TYR A 30 16.19 4.83 15.45
N LYS A 31 16.63 3.65 15.91
CA LYS A 31 18.03 3.41 16.25
C LYS A 31 18.96 3.54 15.04
N LYS A 32 18.56 3.01 13.87
CA LYS A 32 19.33 3.07 12.62
C LYS A 32 19.61 4.50 12.18
N TYR A 33 18.64 5.39 12.34
CA TYR A 33 18.69 6.77 11.83
C TYR A 33 18.79 7.84 12.93
N ASN A 34 19.15 7.44 14.16
CA ASN A 34 19.19 8.35 15.32
C ASN A 34 20.24 9.46 15.19
N GLU A 35 21.38 9.15 14.57
CA GLU A 35 22.50 10.08 14.46
C GLU A 35 22.55 10.78 13.09
N VAL A 36 22.43 9.99 12.01
CA VAL A 36 22.46 10.48 10.64
C VAL A 36 21.43 9.72 9.80
N PHE A 37 20.62 10.46 9.03
CA PHE A 37 19.67 9.88 8.07
C PHE A 37 19.95 10.43 6.67
N GLU A 38 20.93 9.85 6.00
CA GLU A 38 21.40 10.28 4.68
C GLU A 38 20.28 10.27 3.63
N GLU A 39 19.43 9.25 3.65
CA GLU A 39 18.30 9.06 2.72
C GLU A 39 17.04 9.88 3.08
N SER A 40 17.08 10.72 4.12
CA SER A 40 15.91 11.45 4.64
C SER A 40 15.15 12.22 3.55
N ARG A 41 15.87 12.95 2.69
CA ARG A 41 15.26 13.70 1.58
C ARG A 41 14.60 12.81 0.54
N ASN A 42 15.20 11.66 0.25
CA ASN A 42 14.65 10.71 -0.71
C ASN A 42 13.35 10.08 -0.16
N TYR A 43 13.34 9.71 1.12
CA TYR A 43 12.18 9.14 1.78
C TYR A 43 11.05 10.17 1.91
N GLU A 44 11.37 11.41 2.27
CA GLU A 44 10.43 12.52 2.30
C GLU A 44 9.79 12.73 0.92
N ARG A 45 10.59 12.79 -0.15
CA ARG A 45 10.11 12.92 -1.53
C ARG A 45 9.11 11.81 -1.87
N ILE A 46 9.45 10.55 -1.62
CA ILE A 46 8.59 9.39 -1.89
C ILE A 46 7.25 9.51 -1.14
N LEU A 47 7.30 9.87 0.14
CA LEU A 47 6.09 10.05 0.95
C LEU A 47 5.22 11.19 0.42
N MET A 48 5.81 12.33 0.09
CA MET A 48 5.08 13.48 -0.47
C MET A 48 4.41 13.12 -1.79
N GLU A 49 5.13 12.51 -2.72
CA GLU A 49 4.59 12.07 -4.01
C GLU A 49 3.48 11.03 -3.84
N PHE A 50 3.61 10.12 -2.88
CA PHE A 50 2.52 9.21 -2.53
C PHE A 50 1.29 9.96 -2.03
N PHE A 51 1.45 10.87 -1.05
CA PHE A 51 0.32 11.62 -0.52
C PHE A 51 -0.35 12.50 -1.57
N ASP A 52 0.41 13.08 -2.50
CA ASP A 52 -0.13 13.79 -3.65
C ASP A 52 -0.92 12.86 -4.58
N PHE A 53 -0.39 11.67 -4.87
CA PHE A 53 -1.07 10.64 -5.64
C PHE A 53 -2.40 10.23 -5.00
N ILE A 54 -2.42 9.86 -3.71
CA ILE A 54 -3.69 9.51 -3.05
C ILE A 54 -4.61 10.72 -2.89
N ASN A 55 -4.11 11.96 -2.72
CA ASN A 55 -4.99 13.14 -2.70
C ASN A 55 -5.74 13.35 -4.02
N SER A 56 -5.09 13.04 -5.15
CA SER A 56 -5.72 13.11 -6.48
C SER A 56 -6.80 12.04 -6.68
N ILE A 57 -6.53 10.80 -6.25
CA ILE A 57 -7.41 9.65 -6.50
C ILE A 57 -8.47 9.47 -5.41
N LEU A 58 -8.10 9.59 -4.13
CA LEU A 58 -9.00 9.30 -3.01
C LEU A 58 -10.15 10.26 -2.89
N ILE A 59 -10.14 11.43 -3.55
CA ILE A 59 -11.28 12.34 -3.53
C ILE A 59 -12.58 11.64 -3.97
N HIS A 60 -12.48 10.67 -4.87
CA HIS A 60 -13.59 9.85 -5.34
C HIS A 60 -13.87 8.61 -4.49
N LEU A 61 -12.97 8.25 -3.57
CA LEU A 61 -13.00 7.00 -2.80
C LEU A 61 -13.08 7.23 -1.28
N ARG A 62 -13.30 8.47 -0.82
CA ARG A 62 -13.21 8.88 0.61
C ARG A 62 -14.10 8.06 1.56
N GLU A 63 -15.24 7.61 1.06
CA GLU A 63 -16.23 6.89 1.86
C GLU A 63 -16.12 5.36 1.73
N THR A 64 -15.13 4.88 0.97
CA THR A 64 -14.96 3.45 0.67
C THR A 64 -13.96 2.76 1.60
N THR A 65 -13.91 1.44 1.56
CA THR A 65 -12.89 0.67 2.30
C THR A 65 -11.44 0.91 1.85
N ILE A 66 -11.20 1.58 0.71
CA ILE A 66 -9.84 1.90 0.24
C ILE A 66 -9.10 2.84 1.20
N VAL A 67 -9.83 3.73 1.90
CA VAL A 67 -9.20 4.67 2.85
C VAL A 67 -8.80 4.05 4.19
N LYS A 68 -9.08 2.77 4.42
CA LYS A 68 -8.65 2.09 5.65
C LYS A 68 -7.12 2.04 5.69
N SER A 69 -6.53 2.33 6.84
CA SER A 69 -5.07 2.46 6.99
C SER A 69 -4.27 1.24 6.51
N TYR A 70 -4.78 0.02 6.71
CA TYR A 70 -4.13 -1.20 6.23
C TYR A 70 -4.19 -1.38 4.70
N VAL A 71 -5.23 -0.83 4.05
CA VAL A 71 -5.32 -0.77 2.58
C VAL A 71 -4.39 0.31 2.08
N ILE A 72 -4.38 1.50 2.68
CA ILE A 72 -3.45 2.59 2.32
C ILE A 72 -1.99 2.16 2.44
N HIS A 73 -1.59 1.41 3.48
CA HIS A 73 -0.24 0.84 3.54
C HIS A 73 0.04 -0.10 2.35
N SER A 74 -0.92 -0.94 1.97
CA SER A 74 -0.73 -1.89 0.87
C SER A 74 -0.71 -1.15 -0.49
N LEU A 75 -1.48 -0.07 -0.60
CA LEU A 75 -1.50 0.84 -1.75
C LEU A 75 -0.18 1.61 -1.86
N PHE A 76 0.43 1.99 -0.72
CA PHE A 76 1.77 2.55 -0.69
C PHE A 76 2.81 1.56 -1.24
N CYS A 77 2.77 0.29 -0.82
CA CYS A 77 3.65 -0.72 -1.40
C CYS A 77 3.41 -0.90 -2.91
N ALA A 78 2.16 -0.85 -3.36
CA ALA A 78 1.84 -0.92 -4.79
C ALA A 78 2.39 0.30 -5.56
N PHE A 79 2.29 1.49 -4.98
CA PHE A 79 2.87 2.72 -5.51
C PHE A 79 4.39 2.64 -5.61
N LEU A 80 5.08 2.11 -4.59
CA LEU A 80 6.53 1.87 -4.65
C LEU A 80 6.88 0.87 -5.76
N TYR A 81 6.09 -0.19 -5.94
CA TYR A 81 6.34 -1.19 -6.97
C TYR A 81 6.26 -0.62 -8.39
N ILE A 82 5.19 0.14 -8.70
CA ILE A 82 5.04 0.74 -10.04
C ILE A 82 6.10 1.80 -10.35
N ARG A 83 6.87 2.22 -9.33
CA ARG A 83 7.97 3.18 -9.44
C ARG A 83 9.36 2.55 -9.36
N ASP A 84 9.45 1.22 -9.26
CA ASP A 84 10.70 0.48 -9.06
C ASP A 84 11.45 0.89 -7.76
N GLU A 85 10.70 1.34 -6.75
CA GLU A 85 11.22 1.77 -5.44
C GLU A 85 10.95 0.72 -4.34
N LEU A 86 10.17 -0.34 -4.63
CA LEU A 86 9.86 -1.41 -3.68
C LEU A 86 10.97 -2.46 -3.65
N LYS A 87 11.55 -2.69 -2.46
CA LYS A 87 12.56 -3.74 -2.25
C LYS A 87 11.94 -5.12 -2.13
N ASP A 88 12.68 -6.13 -2.59
CA ASP A 88 12.39 -7.56 -2.42
C ASP A 88 10.99 -8.00 -2.89
N SER A 89 10.46 -7.33 -3.91
CA SER A 89 9.16 -7.70 -4.48
C SER A 89 9.30 -8.68 -5.64
N ASN A 90 8.58 -9.79 -5.58
CA ASN A 90 8.55 -10.82 -6.62
C ASN A 90 7.24 -10.80 -7.44
N PHE A 91 6.57 -9.65 -7.50
CA PHE A 91 5.39 -9.51 -8.34
C PHE A 91 5.81 -9.57 -9.81
N ASN A 92 5.14 -10.42 -10.60
CA ASN A 92 5.36 -10.55 -12.04
C ASN A 92 4.19 -9.93 -12.80
N ILE A 93 3.97 -8.62 -12.60
CA ILE A 93 2.86 -7.88 -13.20
C ILE A 93 3.45 -6.79 -14.11
N THR A 94 2.99 -6.75 -15.35
CA THR A 94 3.42 -5.72 -16.30
C THR A 94 2.84 -4.36 -15.92
N ASN A 95 3.71 -3.37 -15.72
CA ASN A 95 3.33 -2.01 -15.40
C ASN A 95 2.85 -1.27 -16.66
N HIS A 96 1.55 -1.30 -16.94
CA HIS A 96 0.94 -0.44 -17.95
C HIS A 96 0.47 0.87 -17.33
N HIS A 97 0.77 1.97 -18.00
CA HIS A 97 0.21 3.26 -17.64
C HIS A 97 -1.27 3.30 -18.03
N ILE A 98 -2.15 3.56 -17.07
CA ILE A 98 -3.59 3.74 -17.24
C ILE A 98 -4.00 5.12 -16.72
N SER A 99 -5.18 5.61 -17.11
CA SER A 99 -5.64 6.92 -16.64
C SER A 99 -6.15 6.90 -15.20
N ASP A 100 -6.20 8.07 -14.56
CA ASP A 100 -6.73 8.22 -13.20
C ASP A 100 -8.18 7.70 -13.08
N ASP A 101 -9.02 7.92 -14.10
CA ASP A 101 -10.38 7.39 -14.15
C ASP A 101 -10.42 5.86 -14.11
N GLU A 102 -9.47 5.21 -14.80
CA GLU A 102 -9.35 3.76 -14.79
C GLU A 102 -8.85 3.25 -13.44
N ILE A 103 -7.90 3.95 -12.83
CA ILE A 103 -7.43 3.65 -11.48
C ILE A 103 -8.58 3.74 -10.48
N VAL A 104 -9.33 4.85 -10.49
CA VAL A 104 -10.47 5.07 -9.60
C VAL A 104 -11.50 3.95 -9.79
N ARG A 105 -11.88 3.64 -11.04
CA ARG A 105 -12.81 2.55 -11.35
C ARG A 105 -12.33 1.20 -10.80
N ASN A 106 -11.06 0.87 -11.02
CA ASN A 106 -10.48 -0.40 -10.56
C ASN A 106 -10.43 -0.50 -9.03
N LEU A 107 -10.07 0.60 -8.36
CA LEU A 107 -10.08 0.66 -6.90
C LEU A 107 -11.50 0.59 -6.33
N SER A 108 -12.49 1.23 -6.97
CA SER A 108 -13.90 1.10 -6.59
C SER A 108 -14.38 -0.36 -6.65
N ILE A 109 -14.01 -1.10 -7.70
CA ILE A 109 -14.37 -2.52 -7.83
C ILE A 109 -13.83 -3.35 -6.64
N LEU A 110 -12.59 -3.10 -6.24
CA LEU A 110 -12.01 -3.77 -5.06
C LEU A 110 -12.71 -3.33 -3.77
N ALA A 111 -13.06 -2.04 -3.66
CA ALA A 111 -13.77 -1.50 -2.51
C ALA A 111 -15.15 -2.15 -2.33
N ASP A 112 -15.93 -2.24 -3.41
CA ASP A 112 -17.25 -2.86 -3.45
C ASP A 112 -17.19 -4.32 -3.02
N ALA A 113 -16.24 -5.09 -3.58
CA ALA A 113 -16.07 -6.51 -3.23
C ALA A 113 -15.75 -6.70 -1.74
N HIS A 114 -14.94 -5.81 -1.17
CA HIS A 114 -14.58 -5.85 0.24
C HIS A 114 -15.74 -5.42 1.14
N GLU A 115 -16.50 -4.39 0.77
CA GLU A 115 -17.67 -3.93 1.52
C GLU A 115 -18.81 -4.94 1.54
N LEU A 116 -19.00 -5.65 0.42
CA LEU A 116 -19.97 -6.73 0.30
C LEU A 116 -19.52 -8.03 0.95
N HIS A 117 -18.29 -8.10 1.45
CA HIS A 117 -17.67 -9.33 1.96
C HIS A 117 -17.80 -10.49 0.95
N ASP A 118 -17.49 -10.22 -0.32
CA ASP A 118 -17.60 -11.20 -1.41
C ASP A 118 -16.46 -12.23 -1.36
N GLU A 119 -16.58 -13.18 -0.44
CA GLU A 119 -15.59 -14.24 -0.19
C GLU A 119 -15.61 -15.37 -1.23
N ASP A 120 -16.63 -15.42 -2.10
CA ASP A 120 -16.78 -16.43 -3.15
C ASP A 120 -16.54 -15.87 -4.56
N GLY A 121 -16.42 -14.55 -4.70
CA GLY A 121 -16.27 -13.87 -5.98
C GLY A 121 -14.85 -13.79 -6.53
N ARG A 122 -14.71 -13.03 -7.62
CA ARG A 122 -13.46 -12.87 -8.38
C ARG A 122 -12.31 -12.34 -7.53
N TYR A 123 -12.61 -11.52 -6.52
CA TYR A 123 -11.63 -10.86 -5.67
C TYR A 123 -11.52 -11.47 -4.27
N ARG A 124 -11.96 -12.72 -4.07
CA ARG A 124 -11.99 -13.38 -2.76
C ARG A 124 -10.65 -13.37 -2.01
N ASP A 125 -9.51 -13.46 -2.71
CA ASP A 125 -8.21 -13.45 -2.05
C ASP A 125 -7.90 -12.04 -1.50
N TYR A 126 -8.29 -11.00 -2.25
CA TYR A 126 -8.23 -9.62 -1.74
C TYR A 126 -9.17 -9.42 -0.55
N VAL A 127 -10.43 -9.86 -0.64
CA VAL A 127 -11.42 -9.73 0.43
C VAL A 127 -10.94 -10.45 1.70
N SER A 128 -10.53 -11.71 1.59
CA SER A 128 -10.01 -12.50 2.72
C SER A 128 -8.76 -11.87 3.34
N SER A 129 -7.89 -11.26 2.53
CA SER A 129 -6.72 -10.54 3.03
C SER A 129 -7.07 -9.24 3.77
N CYS A 130 -8.25 -8.65 3.54
CA CYS A 130 -8.74 -7.50 4.29
C CYS A 130 -9.46 -7.88 5.59
N SER A 131 -10.09 -9.05 5.65
CA SER A 131 -10.81 -9.56 6.83
C SER A 131 -9.90 -10.26 7.86
N ALA A 132 -8.71 -10.69 7.47
CA ALA A 132 -7.77 -11.43 8.33
C ALA A 132 -6.88 -10.52 9.20
N ARG A 133 -5.73 -11.03 9.67
CA ARG A 133 -4.70 -10.23 10.37
C ARG A 133 -4.13 -9.16 9.43
N THR A 134 -4.76 -8.00 9.39
CA THR A 134 -4.52 -6.92 8.41
C THR A 134 -3.09 -6.37 8.41
N THR A 135 -2.29 -6.65 9.44
CA THR A 135 -0.93 -6.14 9.59
C THR A 135 0.18 -7.14 9.33
N ASN A 136 -0.12 -8.41 9.00
CA ASN A 136 0.93 -9.40 8.71
C ASN A 136 1.42 -9.31 7.26
N ALA A 137 2.67 -9.74 7.02
CA ALA A 137 3.29 -9.69 5.70
C ALA A 137 2.50 -10.46 4.62
N PRO A 138 2.04 -11.72 4.84
CA PRO A 138 1.33 -12.46 3.79
C PRO A 138 0.08 -11.74 3.29
N GLN A 139 -0.75 -11.19 4.18
CA GLN A 139 -1.96 -10.49 3.77
C GLN A 139 -1.67 -9.13 3.14
N ARG A 140 -0.60 -8.44 3.61
CA ARG A 140 -0.11 -7.23 2.93
C ARG A 140 0.36 -7.53 1.51
N THR A 141 1.05 -8.64 1.28
CA THR A 141 1.53 -9.05 -0.05
C THR A 141 0.36 -9.30 -0.99
N ILE A 142 -0.67 -10.04 -0.55
CA ILE A 142 -1.86 -10.30 -1.36
C ILE A 142 -2.56 -8.98 -1.71
N ARG A 143 -2.85 -8.12 -0.72
CA ARG A 143 -3.49 -6.82 -1.00
C ARG A 143 -2.65 -5.97 -1.96
N THR A 144 -1.34 -5.93 -1.75
CA THR A 144 -0.42 -5.17 -2.60
C THR A 144 -0.49 -5.67 -4.05
N GLU A 145 -0.55 -6.99 -4.27
CA GLU A 145 -0.66 -7.56 -5.61
C GLU A 145 -1.94 -7.09 -6.33
N TYR A 146 -3.10 -7.18 -5.67
CA TYR A 146 -4.37 -6.72 -6.26
C TYR A 146 -4.37 -5.21 -6.50
N LEU A 147 -3.75 -4.43 -5.62
CA LEU A 147 -3.62 -2.99 -5.79
C LEU A 147 -2.67 -2.65 -6.95
N ILE A 148 -1.55 -3.38 -7.13
CA ILE A 148 -0.70 -3.24 -8.32
C ILE A 148 -1.53 -3.50 -9.59
N ARG A 149 -2.33 -4.57 -9.62
CA ARG A 149 -3.21 -4.87 -10.76
C ARG A 149 -4.21 -3.74 -11.02
N ALA A 150 -4.81 -3.19 -9.97
CA ALA A 150 -5.72 -2.06 -10.08
C ALA A 150 -5.04 -0.80 -10.66
N LEU A 151 -3.79 -0.53 -10.24
CA LEU A 151 -3.00 0.63 -10.70
C LEU A 151 -2.40 0.47 -12.11
N THR A 152 -2.37 -0.76 -12.65
CA THR A 152 -1.67 -1.09 -13.91
C THR A 152 -2.60 -1.67 -14.99
N GLY A 153 -3.92 -1.64 -14.77
CA GLY A 153 -4.90 -2.13 -15.74
C GLY A 153 -4.96 -3.65 -15.88
N ASN A 154 -4.45 -4.40 -14.89
CA ASN A 154 -4.41 -5.87 -14.90
C ASN A 154 -5.43 -6.51 -13.93
N LEU A 155 -6.48 -5.78 -13.55
CA LEU A 155 -7.46 -6.22 -12.54
C LEU A 155 -8.39 -7.34 -13.03
#